data_AF-A0A2D4HGT2-F1
#
_entry.id   AF-A0A2D4HGT2-F1
#
_cell.length_a   1.000
_cell.length_b   1.000
_cell.length_c   1.000
_cell.angle_alpha   90.00
_cell.angle_beta   90.00
_cell.angle_gamma   90.00
#
_symmetry.space_group_name_H-M   'P 1'
#
loop_
_entity.id
_entity.type
_entity.pdbx_description
1 polymer ?
#
loop_
_entity_poly.entity_id
_entity_poly.type
_entity_poly.pdbx_seq_one_letter_code
_entity_poly.pdbx_strand_id
1 'polypeptide(L)'
;MGDTPMDFSTVKETLEAGNYMNPLEFYKDVRLIFYNSKAYTPNKKSRIYSMTLRLSALFENHIKTIISEYKSAVQCQKRRRPRLRYRKRLRSSSSGSSSSSSRTPSPKGKQKQLKMQPKTNLNTSLPLTRSNSSVSSHVSDTE
;
A
#
# COMPACT_ATOMS: atom_id res chain seq x y z
N MET A 1 -6.78 -4.00 -26.15
CA MET A 1 -6.69 -4.74 -24.86
C MET A 1 -6.96 -6.24 -25.08
N GLY A 2 -6.55 -6.84 -26.21
CA GLY A 2 -6.99 -8.20 -26.58
C GLY A 2 -5.91 -9.24 -26.81
N ASP A 3 -4.63 -8.90 -26.70
CA ASP A 3 -3.53 -9.78 -27.16
C ASP A 3 -2.61 -10.27 -26.04
N THR A 4 -2.95 -9.99 -24.78
CA THR A 4 -2.13 -10.39 -23.64
C THR A 4 -2.80 -11.59 -22.95
N PRO A 5 -2.19 -12.80 -23.00
CA PRO A 5 -2.70 -13.95 -22.26
C PRO A 5 -2.64 -13.66 -20.74
N MET A 6 -3.60 -14.20 -20.01
CA MET A 6 -3.67 -14.07 -18.55
C MET A 6 -4.46 -15.25 -17.98
N ASP A 7 -4.00 -15.78 -16.85
CA ASP A 7 -4.61 -16.90 -16.13
C ASP A 7 -4.45 -16.74 -14.60
N PHE A 8 -5.15 -17.58 -13.84
CA PHE A 8 -5.15 -17.49 -12.37
C PHE A 8 -3.83 -17.92 -11.73
N SER A 9 -3.03 -18.77 -12.37
CA SER A 9 -1.72 -19.16 -11.86
C SER A 9 -0.76 -17.98 -11.92
N THR A 10 -0.71 -17.29 -13.05
CA THR A 10 0.08 -16.08 -13.26
C THR A 10 -0.34 -14.97 -12.30
N VAL A 11 -1.65 -14.72 -12.14
CA VAL A 11 -2.16 -13.74 -11.18
C VAL A 11 -1.77 -14.10 -9.74
N LYS A 12 -1.86 -15.38 -9.37
CA LYS A 12 -1.47 -15.86 -8.03
C LYS A 12 0.02 -15.63 -7.78
N GLU A 13 0.89 -16.05 -8.71
CA GLU A 13 2.34 -15.87 -8.60
C GLU A 13 2.71 -14.39 -8.49
N THR A 14 2.08 -13.53 -9.30
CA THR A 14 2.31 -12.07 -9.28
C THR A 14 1.88 -11.46 -7.94
N LEU A 15 0.78 -11.95 -7.36
CA LEU A 15 0.30 -11.53 -6.05
C LEU A 15 1.24 -11.98 -4.92
N GLU A 16 1.67 -13.24 -4.94
CA GLU A 16 2.58 -13.83 -3.93
C GLU A 16 3.98 -13.20 -4.00
N ALA A 17 4.43 -12.80 -5.19
CA ALA A 17 5.67 -12.04 -5.36
C ALA A 17 5.57 -10.58 -4.87
N GLY A 18 4.37 -10.09 -4.53
CA GLY A 18 4.16 -8.69 -4.13
C GLY A 18 4.26 -7.70 -5.29
N ASN A 19 4.08 -8.16 -6.53
CA ASN A 19 4.28 -7.35 -7.74
C ASN A 19 3.04 -6.52 -8.12
N TYR A 20 1.96 -6.58 -7.33
CA TYR A 20 0.83 -5.66 -7.43
C TYR A 20 0.98 -4.51 -6.44
N MET A 21 1.10 -3.28 -6.95
CA MET A 21 1.24 -2.09 -6.10
C MET A 21 -0.07 -1.67 -5.44
N ASN A 22 -1.20 -2.07 -6.03
CA ASN A 22 -2.52 -1.73 -5.55
C ASN A 22 -3.55 -2.77 -6.05
N PRO A 23 -4.71 -2.91 -5.39
CA PRO A 23 -5.73 -3.88 -5.80
C PRO A 23 -6.36 -3.59 -7.17
N LEU A 24 -6.15 -2.41 -7.76
CA LEU A 24 -6.66 -2.10 -9.09
C LEU A 24 -5.82 -2.77 -10.19
N GLU A 25 -4.53 -3.04 -9.96
CA GLU A 25 -3.70 -3.81 -10.88
C GLU A 25 -4.11 -5.27 -10.90
N PHE A 26 -4.23 -5.90 -9.72
CA PHE A 26 -4.81 -7.24 -9.56
C PHE A 26 -6.19 -7.35 -10.23
N TYR A 27 -7.06 -6.35 -10.03
CA TYR A 27 -8.38 -6.30 -10.65
C TYR A 27 -8.33 -6.31 -12.18
N LYS A 28 -7.39 -5.58 -12.79
CA LYS A 28 -7.23 -5.52 -14.25
C LYS A 28 -6.86 -6.88 -14.82
N ASP A 29 -5.91 -7.57 -14.21
CA ASP A 29 -5.43 -8.86 -14.71
C ASP A 29 -6.50 -9.93 -14.59
N VAL A 30 -7.21 -10.01 -13.45
CA VAL A 30 -8.33 -10.95 -13.31
C VAL A 30 -9.44 -10.67 -14.33
N ARG A 31 -9.74 -9.40 -14.62
CA ARG A 31 -10.70 -9.05 -15.68
C ARG A 31 -10.23 -9.44 -17.07
N LEU A 32 -8.93 -9.41 -17.32
CA LEU A 32 -8.35 -9.84 -18.59
C LEU A 32 -8.57 -11.34 -18.81
N ILE A 33 -8.47 -12.18 -17.77
CA ILE A 33 -8.81 -13.61 -17.84
C ILE A 33 -10.24 -13.80 -18.39
N PHE A 34 -11.21 -13.11 -17.79
CA PHE A 34 -12.61 -13.24 -18.21
C PHE A 34 -12.88 -12.63 -19.58
N TYR A 35 -12.18 -11.54 -19.93
CA TYR A 35 -12.28 -10.93 -21.24
C TYR A 35 -11.77 -11.89 -22.33
N ASN A 36 -10.56 -12.42 -22.16
CA ASN A 36 -9.94 -13.37 -23.08
C ASN A 36 -10.80 -14.63 -23.21
N SER A 37 -11.27 -15.19 -22.09
CA SER A 37 -12.15 -16.36 -22.11
C SER A 37 -13.41 -16.12 -22.96
N LYS A 38 -14.05 -14.94 -22.87
CA LYS A 38 -15.20 -14.61 -23.71
C LYS A 38 -14.83 -14.39 -25.18
N ALA A 39 -13.68 -13.77 -25.45
CA ALA A 39 -13.22 -13.48 -26.81
C ALA A 39 -12.89 -14.76 -27.59
N TYR A 40 -12.31 -15.77 -26.92
CA TYR A 40 -11.92 -17.04 -27.53
C TYR A 40 -12.99 -18.13 -27.45
N THR A 41 -14.16 -17.84 -26.85
CA THR A 41 -15.28 -18.79 -26.79
C THR A 41 -16.37 -18.37 -27.80
N PRO A 42 -16.37 -18.91 -29.04
CA PRO A 42 -17.32 -18.48 -30.07
C PRO A 42 -18.77 -18.82 -29.74
N ASN A 43 -19.01 -19.92 -29.01
CA ASN A 43 -20.35 -20.35 -28.62
C ASN A 43 -20.75 -19.82 -27.23
N LYS A 44 -21.64 -18.82 -27.22
CA LYS A 44 -22.21 -18.23 -25.98
C LYS A 44 -23.07 -19.20 -25.15
N LYS A 45 -23.52 -20.32 -25.73
CA LYS A 45 -24.25 -21.38 -25.02
C LYS A 45 -23.33 -22.44 -24.41
N SER A 46 -22.01 -22.34 -24.63
CA SER A 46 -21.07 -23.28 -24.05
C SER A 46 -21.01 -23.18 -22.52
N ARG A 47 -20.67 -24.30 -21.89
CA ARG A 47 -20.44 -24.35 -20.44
C ARG A 47 -19.34 -23.40 -20.00
N ILE A 48 -18.27 -23.28 -20.79
CA ILE A 48 -17.15 -22.36 -20.53
C ILE A 48 -17.65 -20.92 -20.44
N TYR A 49 -18.42 -20.45 -21.42
CA TYR A 49 -18.96 -19.09 -21.40
C TYR A 49 -19.83 -18.84 -20.16
N SER A 50 -20.71 -19.79 -19.82
CA SER A 50 -21.57 -19.70 -18.63
C SER A 50 -20.77 -19.68 -17.32
N MET A 51 -19.73 -20.50 -17.20
CA MET A 51 -18.84 -20.52 -16.04
C MET A 51 -18.08 -19.20 -15.91
N THR A 52 -17.55 -18.67 -17.01
CA THR A 52 -16.85 -17.38 -17.07
C THR A 52 -17.74 -16.25 -16.58
N LEU A 53 -19.01 -16.19 -16.99
CA LEU A 53 -19.94 -15.18 -16.51
C LEU A 53 -20.18 -15.28 -15.00
N ARG A 54 -20.49 -16.48 -14.49
CA ARG A 54 -20.74 -16.70 -13.06
C ARG A 54 -19.53 -16.33 -12.21
N LEU A 55 -18.35 -16.77 -12.62
CA LEU A 55 -17.11 -16.49 -11.89
C LEU A 55 -16.76 -14.99 -11.95
N SER A 56 -16.97 -14.34 -13.10
CA SER A 56 -16.75 -12.90 -13.21
C SER A 56 -17.69 -12.10 -12.29
N ALA A 57 -18.96 -12.49 -12.18
CA ALA A 57 -19.92 -11.83 -11.30
C ALA A 57 -19.56 -12.00 -9.82
N LEU A 58 -19.16 -13.20 -9.42
CA LEU A 58 -18.69 -13.49 -8.07
C LEU A 58 -17.47 -12.62 -7.71
N PHE A 59 -16.49 -12.57 -8.61
CA PHE A 59 -15.29 -11.76 -8.43
C PHE A 59 -15.61 -10.27 -8.30
N GLU A 60 -16.42 -9.72 -9.20
CA GLU A 60 -16.81 -8.29 -9.17
C GLU A 60 -17.53 -7.91 -7.87
N ASN A 61 -18.30 -8.83 -7.28
CA ASN A 61 -18.94 -8.57 -6.00
C ASN A 61 -17.93 -8.50 -4.85
N HIS A 62 -16.92 -9.37 -4.83
CA HIS A 62 -15.93 -9.40 -3.75
C HIS A 62 -14.91 -8.27 -3.86
N ILE A 63 -14.41 -7.99 -5.07
CA ILE A 63 -13.33 -7.02 -5.27
C ILE A 63 -13.78 -5.57 -5.02
N LYS A 64 -15.08 -5.27 -5.17
CA LYS A 64 -15.64 -3.94 -4.87
C LYS A 64 -15.37 -3.51 -3.43
N THR A 65 -15.55 -4.42 -2.47
CA THR A 65 -15.30 -4.16 -1.05
C THR A 65 -13.83 -3.84 -0.81
N ILE A 66 -12.92 -4.69 -1.32
CA ILE A 66 -11.46 -4.52 -1.18
C ILE A 66 -11.01 -3.18 -1.79
N ILE A 67 -11.47 -2.84 -2.99
CA ILE A 67 -11.11 -1.57 -3.65
C ILE A 67 -11.64 -0.37 -2.85
N SER A 68 -12.86 -0.46 -2.31
CA SER A 68 -13.46 0.61 -1.50
C SER A 68 -12.68 0.86 -0.21
N GLU A 69 -12.33 -0.20 0.51
CA GLU A 69 -11.53 -0.14 1.73
C GLU A 69 -10.13 0.42 1.45
N TYR A 70 -9.47 -0.05 0.39
CA TYR A 70 -8.18 0.48 -0.04
C TYR A 70 -8.23 1.99 -0.32
N LYS A 71 -9.22 2.45 -1.11
CA LYS A 71 -9.40 3.87 -1.41
C LYS A 71 -9.64 4.69 -0.14
N SER A 72 -10.44 4.17 0.79
CA SER A 72 -10.74 4.83 2.06
C SER A 72 -9.50 4.95 2.94
N ALA A 73 -8.71 3.86 3.06
CA ALA A 73 -7.46 3.86 3.80
C ALA A 73 -6.43 4.86 3.24
N VAL A 74 -6.24 4.87 1.92
CA VAL A 74 -5.35 5.83 1.22
C VAL A 74 -5.81 7.27 1.46
N GLN A 75 -7.12 7.53 1.41
CA GLN A 75 -7.65 8.87 1.65
C GLN A 75 -7.46 9.33 3.11
N CYS A 76 -7.70 8.44 4.07
CA CYS A 76 -7.45 8.69 5.49
C CYS A 76 -5.97 9.01 5.74
N GLN A 77 -5.05 8.27 5.11
CA GLN A 77 -3.61 8.52 5.21
C GLN A 77 -3.23 9.91 4.67
N LYS A 78 -3.79 10.33 3.52
CA LYS A 78 -3.58 11.67 2.96
C LYS A 78 -4.06 12.78 3.89
N ARG A 79 -5.20 12.59 4.55
CA ARG A 79 -5.75 13.54 5.54
C ARG A 79 -4.92 13.59 6.83
N ARG A 80 -4.30 12.48 7.22
CA ARG A 80 -3.47 12.37 8.43
C ARG A 80 -2.04 12.87 8.28
N ARG A 81 -1.56 13.09 7.05
CA ARG A 81 -0.29 13.81 6.88
C ARG A 81 -0.47 15.23 7.41
N PRO A 82 0.24 15.63 8.49
CA PRO A 82 0.18 17.01 8.95
C PRO A 82 0.53 17.87 7.76
N ARG A 83 -0.37 18.76 7.36
CA ARG A 83 0.02 19.87 6.52
C ARG A 83 1.06 20.62 7.34
N LEU A 84 2.34 20.36 7.11
CA LEU A 84 3.45 21.24 7.45
C LEU A 84 3.33 22.51 6.59
N ARG A 85 2.16 23.14 6.62
CA ARG A 85 1.94 24.52 6.20
C ARG A 85 2.14 25.33 7.46
N TYR A 86 3.42 25.56 7.74
CA TYR A 86 3.92 26.86 8.18
C TYR A 86 2.97 27.61 9.12
N ARG A 87 2.91 27.19 10.39
CA ARG A 87 2.35 28.03 11.46
C ARG A 87 3.38 29.11 11.83
N LYS A 88 3.70 29.97 10.87
CA LYS A 88 4.31 31.28 11.12
C LYS A 88 3.28 32.33 10.68
N ARG A 89 2.19 32.44 11.44
CA ARG A 89 1.47 33.71 11.53
C ARG A 89 1.84 34.30 12.87
N LEU A 90 2.62 35.37 12.75
CA LEU A 90 3.19 36.18 13.80
C LEU A 90 2.12 36.52 14.84
N ARG A 91 2.43 36.16 16.08
CA ARG A 91 1.80 36.76 17.26
C ARG A 91 2.69 37.92 17.65
N SER A 92 2.38 39.11 17.15
CA SER A 92 2.98 40.36 17.61
C SER A 92 1.90 41.44 17.58
N SER A 93 1.20 41.57 18.68
CA SER A 93 0.36 42.72 19.02
C SER A 93 0.93 43.32 20.30
N SER A 94 1.73 44.38 20.15
CA SER A 94 1.88 45.45 21.16
C SER A 94 2.80 46.55 20.60
N SER A 95 2.16 47.67 20.29
CA SER A 95 2.63 49.05 20.40
C SER A 95 3.88 49.32 21.24
N GLY A 96 4.75 50.23 20.78
CA GLY A 96 5.62 50.99 21.67
C GLY A 96 6.96 51.45 21.09
N SER A 97 7.00 52.71 20.65
CA SER A 97 8.08 53.70 20.85
C SER A 97 9.56 53.38 20.56
N SER A 98 10.10 54.24 19.69
CA SER A 98 11.51 54.63 19.48
C SER A 98 12.37 54.82 20.73
N SER A 99 13.66 54.43 20.65
CA SER A 99 14.78 55.30 21.05
C SER A 99 16.14 54.73 20.60
N SER A 100 16.97 55.65 20.13
CA SER A 100 18.37 55.55 19.74
C SER A 100 19.32 55.28 20.92
N SER A 101 20.42 54.53 20.72
CA SER A 101 21.77 55.02 21.03
C SER A 101 22.87 54.02 20.61
N SER A 102 23.91 54.57 20.01
CA SER A 102 25.21 54.00 19.63
C SER A 102 26.04 53.42 20.79
N ARG A 103 26.91 52.43 20.53
CA ARG A 103 28.39 52.47 20.79
C ARG A 103 29.12 51.14 20.50
N THR A 104 30.09 51.27 19.58
CA THR A 104 31.45 50.64 19.47
C THR A 104 31.65 49.11 19.29
N PRO A 105 32.60 48.68 18.42
CA PRO A 105 32.94 47.28 18.17
C PRO A 105 34.24 46.77 18.85
N SER A 106 34.38 45.42 18.88
CA SER A 106 35.61 44.58 18.91
C SER A 106 36.15 44.07 20.29
N PRO A 107 37.03 43.02 20.33
CA PRO A 107 36.84 41.64 19.84
C PRO A 107 37.43 40.55 20.80
N LYS A 108 37.21 39.25 20.49
CA LYS A 108 38.04 38.03 20.78
C LYS A 108 37.25 36.89 21.47
N GLY A 109 37.32 35.68 20.89
CA GLY A 109 36.92 34.47 21.61
C GLY A 109 36.65 33.19 20.81
N LYS A 110 37.64 32.71 20.04
CA LYS A 110 37.96 31.30 19.73
C LYS A 110 36.82 30.30 19.37
N GLN A 111 36.93 29.82 18.13
CA GLN A 111 36.31 28.61 17.59
C GLN A 111 36.59 27.36 18.45
N LYS A 112 35.58 26.51 18.64
CA LYS A 112 35.77 25.07 18.85
C LYS A 112 34.69 24.28 18.11
N GLN A 113 35.17 23.41 17.22
CA GLN A 113 34.39 22.47 16.42
C GLN A 113 33.62 21.50 17.33
N LEU A 114 32.34 21.27 17.02
CA LEU A 114 31.63 20.08 17.47
C LEU A 114 31.38 19.18 16.25
N LYS A 115 32.05 18.03 16.30
CA LYS A 115 32.03 16.95 15.33
C LYS A 115 30.74 16.15 15.50
N MET A 116 30.01 16.00 14.39
CA MET A 116 28.88 15.08 14.24
C MET A 116 29.36 13.63 14.22
N GLN A 117 28.72 12.75 14.98
CA GLN A 117 28.63 11.30 14.72
C GLN A 117 27.30 10.79 15.31
N PRO A 118 26.41 10.17 14.52
CA PRO A 118 25.21 9.50 15.02
C PRO A 118 25.54 8.08 15.49
N LYS A 119 25.11 7.72 16.71
CA LYS A 119 25.18 6.35 17.22
C LYS A 119 23.99 5.55 16.68
N THR A 120 24.31 4.52 15.90
CA THR A 120 23.44 3.40 15.56
C THR A 120 23.14 2.59 16.83
N ASN A 121 21.87 2.32 17.10
CA ASN A 121 21.44 1.30 18.06
C ASN A 121 20.88 0.13 17.24
N LEU A 122 21.59 -0.99 17.29
CA LEU A 122 21.11 -2.33 16.95
C LEU A 122 20.66 -3.00 18.26
N ASN A 123 19.80 -4.01 18.12
CA ASN A 123 19.05 -4.79 19.12
C ASN A 123 17.58 -4.34 19.13
N THR A 124 16.58 -5.20 18.86
CA THR A 124 16.42 -6.54 19.43
C THR A 124 15.51 -7.39 18.53
N SER A 125 15.95 -8.63 18.32
CA SER A 125 15.25 -9.74 17.66
C SER A 125 13.93 -10.09 18.37
N LEU A 126 12.86 -10.38 17.61
CA LEU A 126 11.66 -11.05 18.13
C LEU A 126 11.48 -12.40 17.44
N PRO A 127 11.21 -13.48 18.19
CA PRO A 127 11.24 -14.86 17.69
C PRO A 127 9.99 -15.24 16.88
N LEU A 128 10.23 -16.01 15.81
CA LEU A 128 9.23 -16.75 15.04
C LEU A 128 8.69 -17.91 15.89
N THR A 129 7.40 -17.89 16.23
CA THR A 129 6.70 -19.09 16.70
C THR A 129 6.11 -19.81 15.49
N ARG A 130 6.69 -20.98 15.23
CA ARG A 130 6.28 -21.99 14.26
C ARG A 130 5.15 -22.83 14.88
N SER A 131 3.94 -22.73 14.36
CA SER A 131 2.87 -23.69 14.66
C SER A 131 2.74 -24.68 13.51
N ASN A 132 3.33 -25.87 13.68
CA ASN A 132 3.00 -27.07 12.94
C ASN A 132 1.62 -27.56 13.40
N SER A 133 0.67 -27.73 12.49
CA SER A 133 -0.50 -28.58 12.70
C SER A 133 -0.55 -29.62 11.59
N SER A 134 -0.02 -30.80 11.89
CA SER A 134 -0.28 -32.04 11.16
C SER A 134 -1.71 -32.48 11.49
N VAL A 135 -2.54 -32.70 10.48
CA VAL A 135 -3.78 -33.46 10.62
C VAL A 135 -3.71 -34.67 9.72
N SER A 136 -3.76 -35.82 10.39
CA SER A 136 -3.63 -37.17 9.88
C SER A 136 -4.86 -37.55 9.06
N SER A 137 -4.61 -38.19 7.93
CA SER A 137 -5.59 -38.98 7.17
C SER A 137 -6.03 -40.19 8.01
N HIS A 138 -7.34 -40.37 8.17
CA HIS A 138 -7.92 -41.68 8.46
C HIS A 138 -9.02 -41.94 7.43
N VAL A 139 -8.76 -42.91 6.57
CA VAL A 139 -9.77 -43.56 5.72
C VAL A 139 -10.37 -44.69 6.54
N SER A 140 -11.69 -44.75 6.62
CA SER A 140 -12.41 -45.92 7.10
C SER A 140 -13.43 -46.27 6.02
N ASP A 141 -13.15 -47.37 5.33
CA ASP A 141 -14.14 -48.15 4.60
C ASP A 141 -15.18 -48.71 5.59
N THR A 142 -16.46 -48.62 5.24
CA THR A 142 -17.51 -49.51 5.75
C THR A 142 -18.65 -49.58 4.72
N GLU A 143 -18.83 -50.81 4.21
CA GLU A 143 -19.97 -51.46 3.53
C GLU A 143 -20.65 -50.80 2.32
#